data_AF-A0A0P0MBX1-F1
#
_entry.id   AF-A0A0P0MBX1-F1
#
_cell.length_a   1.000
_cell.length_b   1.000
_cell.length_c   1.000
_cell.angle_alpha   90.00
_cell.angle_beta   90.00
_cell.angle_gamma   90.00
#
_symmetry.space_group_name_H-M   'P 1'
#
loop_
_entity.id
_entity.type
_entity.pdbx_description
1 polymer ?
#
loop_
_entity_poly.entity_id
_entity_poly.type
_entity_poly.pdbx_seq_one_letter_code
_entity_poly.pdbx_strand_id
1 'polypeptide(L)'
;MPIDKLIIANFKGIADRQEFEIRPITIFCGPNSSGKSSCIHALAAMAQTVKLSASQVPVVLDDEYAQVHLGRFKDVVHSQSITDAFSLGIGLNKPSYMFTRTKEETETEPSLQIEIEFKAKSAAQEIYINSASMQLGKAHYTFAKKQGSKTELTVTRNGEKLPFSAASNGRLGLRTQIAFENNKDPSKDALDAYIMSESVSQSLNRELRRTLYLGPFRQGPLRRYPTRGSQPTEVGAAGEAAVPMLANEFSKSKTKHPNLKGGFKYELQHGLTRRETPRGVS
;
A
#
# COMPACT_ATOMS: atom_id res chain seq x y z
N MET A 1 2.70 21.50 1.95
CA MET A 1 3.13 20.18 1.45
C MET A 1 1.95 19.64 0.65
N PRO A 2 2.13 19.11 -0.57
CA PRO A 2 1.01 18.74 -1.41
C PRO A 2 0.22 17.58 -0.82
N ILE A 3 0.87 16.63 -0.14
CA ILE A 3 0.23 15.61 0.69
C ILE A 3 0.12 16.14 2.12
N ASP A 4 -1.09 16.17 2.66
CA ASP A 4 -1.39 16.71 3.99
C ASP A 4 -2.22 15.77 4.87
N LYS A 5 -2.67 14.63 4.33
CA LYS A 5 -3.36 13.60 5.08
C LYS A 5 -2.94 12.21 4.61
N LEU A 6 -2.88 11.26 5.54
CA LEU A 6 -2.68 9.83 5.30
C LEU A 6 -3.81 9.05 5.95
N ILE A 7 -4.43 8.13 5.20
CA ILE A 7 -5.55 7.32 5.66
C ILE A 7 -5.14 5.85 5.57
N ILE A 8 -5.39 5.10 6.65
CA ILE A 8 -4.98 3.71 6.75
C ILE A 8 -6.06 2.92 7.48
N ALA A 9 -6.48 1.78 6.95
CA ALA A 9 -7.30 0.81 7.67
C ALA A 9 -6.81 -0.62 7.42
N ASN A 10 -6.86 -1.45 8.47
CA ASN A 10 -6.52 -2.88 8.45
C ASN A 10 -5.16 -3.20 7.78
N PHE A 11 -4.15 -2.36 8.02
CA PHE A 11 -2.84 -2.42 7.39
C PHE A 11 -1.71 -2.52 8.43
N LYS A 12 -0.99 -3.64 8.40
CA LYS A 12 0.14 -3.99 9.27
C LYS A 12 -0.19 -3.80 10.75
N GLY A 13 0.39 -2.81 11.42
CA GLY A 13 0.17 -2.55 12.84
C GLY A 13 -1.08 -1.71 13.14
N ILE A 14 -1.87 -1.33 12.12
CA ILE A 14 -3.05 -0.47 12.26
C ILE A 14 -4.28 -1.30 11.92
N ALA A 15 -5.12 -1.56 12.92
CA ALA A 15 -6.36 -2.33 12.78
C ALA A 15 -7.50 -1.46 12.25
N ASP A 16 -7.91 -0.50 13.07
CA ASP A 16 -9.02 0.40 12.77
C ASP A 16 -8.63 1.47 11.74
N ARG A 17 -9.62 2.02 11.06
CA ARG A 17 -9.42 3.14 10.14
C ARG A 17 -8.93 4.36 10.91
N GLN A 18 -7.78 4.89 10.53
CA GLN A 18 -7.14 6.05 11.12
C GLN A 18 -6.83 7.09 10.04
N GLU A 19 -6.98 8.36 10.40
CA GLU A 19 -6.55 9.50 9.60
C GLU A 19 -5.43 10.24 10.33
N PHE A 20 -4.32 10.48 9.63
CA PHE A 20 -3.17 11.20 10.15
C PHE A 20 -2.96 12.48 9.35
N GLU A 21 -2.92 13.61 10.04
CA GLU A 21 -2.48 14.87 9.44
C GLU A 21 -0.98 14.83 9.17
N ILE A 22 -0.57 15.24 7.97
CA ILE A 22 0.81 15.34 7.54
C ILE A 22 1.17 16.82 7.43
N ARG A 23 2.08 17.26 8.31
CA ARG A 23 2.70 18.59 8.29
C ARG A 23 4.11 18.51 7.69
N PRO A 24 4.71 19.65 7.28
CA PRO A 24 6.05 19.68 6.66
C PRO A 24 7.11 18.86 7.42
N ILE A 25 7.01 18.83 8.75
CA ILE A 25 7.74 17.90 9.60
C ILE A 25 6.69 17.14 10.43
N THR A 26 6.65 15.81 10.26
CA THR A 26 5.74 14.91 10.98
C THR A 26 6.58 13.81 11.63
N ILE A 27 6.44 13.63 12.95
CA ILE A 27 7.21 12.64 13.72
C ILE A 27 6.22 11.62 14.29
N PHE A 28 6.39 10.34 13.95
CA PHE A 28 5.65 9.26 14.57
C PHE A 28 6.45 8.71 15.77
N CYS A 29 5.92 8.86 16.99
CA CYS A 29 6.53 8.39 18.24
C CYS A 29 5.61 7.40 18.97
N GLY A 30 6.19 6.54 19.82
CA GLY A 30 5.46 5.49 20.55
C GLY A 30 6.22 4.17 20.68
N PRO A 31 5.72 3.23 21.50
CA PRO A 31 6.38 1.95 21.81
C PRO A 31 6.68 1.09 20.58
N ASN A 32 7.63 0.16 20.67
CA ASN A 32 7.87 -0.79 19.57
C ASN A 32 6.59 -1.52 19.17
N SER A 33 6.43 -1.76 17.87
CA SER A 33 5.24 -2.40 17.30
C SER A 33 3.92 -1.63 17.40
N SER A 34 3.94 -0.35 17.83
CA SER A 34 2.73 0.50 17.90
C SER A 34 2.20 1.01 16.53
N GLY A 35 2.65 0.47 15.40
CA GLY A 35 2.19 0.90 14.06
C GLY A 35 2.91 2.09 13.41
N LYS A 36 3.92 2.70 14.05
CA LYS A 36 4.69 3.83 13.46
C LYS A 36 5.25 3.55 12.06
N SER A 37 5.88 2.39 11.89
CA SER A 37 6.42 1.97 10.59
C SER A 37 5.30 1.69 9.58
N SER A 38 4.08 1.37 10.04
CA SER A 38 2.93 1.16 9.15
C SER A 38 2.54 2.45 8.42
N CYS A 39 2.62 3.61 9.07
CA CYS A 39 2.40 4.90 8.42
C CYS A 39 3.40 5.15 7.29
N ILE A 40 4.68 4.90 7.56
CA ILE A 40 5.75 5.06 6.58
C ILE A 40 5.60 4.04 5.43
N HIS A 41 5.31 2.78 5.74
CA HIS A 41 5.11 1.73 4.76
C HIS A 41 3.89 1.96 3.87
N ALA A 42 2.79 2.50 4.41
CA ALA A 42 1.59 2.85 3.65
C ALA A 42 1.92 3.86 2.55
N LEU A 43 2.60 4.95 2.92
CA LEU A 43 3.02 5.98 1.97
C LEU A 43 4.05 5.44 0.95
N ALA A 44 5.01 4.63 1.41
CA ALA A 44 6.00 4.00 0.54
C ALA A 44 5.37 3.02 -0.47
N ALA A 45 4.37 2.23 -0.05
CA ALA A 45 3.62 1.33 -0.92
C ALA A 45 2.91 2.11 -2.04
N MET A 46 2.22 3.19 -1.69
CA MET A 46 1.58 4.06 -2.68
C MET A 46 2.61 4.70 -3.63
N ALA A 47 3.72 5.22 -3.09
CA ALA A 47 4.78 5.84 -3.88
C ALA A 47 5.45 4.87 -4.86
N GLN A 48 5.83 3.67 -4.43
CA GLN A 48 6.47 2.68 -5.30
C GLN A 48 5.51 2.13 -6.36
N THR A 49 4.22 1.99 -6.02
CA THR A 49 3.16 1.59 -6.97
C THR A 49 3.10 2.52 -8.17
N VAL A 50 3.18 3.83 -7.94
CA VAL A 50 3.14 4.81 -9.02
C VAL A 50 4.45 4.85 -9.81
N LYS A 51 5.60 4.62 -9.16
CA LYS A 51 6.93 4.70 -9.78
C LYS A 51 7.26 3.49 -10.66
N LEU A 52 6.79 2.30 -10.29
CA LEU A 52 7.10 1.05 -10.98
C LEU A 52 6.22 0.84 -12.21
N SER A 53 6.65 1.43 -13.33
CA SER A 53 5.91 1.51 -14.60
C SER A 53 5.76 0.18 -15.37
N ALA A 54 6.42 -0.91 -14.95
CA ALA A 54 6.23 -2.22 -15.56
C ALA A 54 5.04 -2.99 -14.98
N SER A 55 4.61 -2.63 -13.77
CA SER A 55 3.53 -3.33 -13.08
C SER A 55 2.17 -2.68 -13.39
N GLN A 56 1.19 -3.52 -13.75
CA GLN A 56 -0.22 -3.14 -13.91
C GLN A 56 -1.03 -3.46 -12.65
N VAL A 57 -0.37 -3.90 -11.57
CA VAL A 57 -1.05 -4.23 -10.32
C VAL A 57 -1.64 -2.96 -9.68
N PRO A 58 -2.76 -3.06 -8.97
CA PRO A 58 -3.35 -1.91 -8.30
C PRO A 58 -2.46 -1.30 -7.21
N VAL A 59 -1.73 -2.14 -6.48
CA VAL A 59 -0.78 -1.74 -5.44
C VAL A 59 0.39 -2.72 -5.41
N VAL A 60 1.60 -2.18 -5.41
CA VAL A 60 2.86 -2.93 -5.31
C VAL A 60 3.23 -3.04 -3.84
N LEU A 61 3.10 -4.24 -3.27
CA LEU A 61 3.52 -4.55 -1.90
C LEU A 61 4.96 -5.04 -1.84
N ASP A 62 5.40 -5.74 -2.89
CA ASP A 62 6.74 -6.29 -3.02
C ASP A 62 7.10 -6.38 -4.51
N ASP A 63 8.32 -6.01 -4.85
CA ASP A 63 8.90 -6.02 -6.21
C ASP A 63 10.43 -5.95 -6.08
N GLU A 64 11.18 -6.43 -7.06
CA GLU A 64 12.65 -6.36 -7.06
C GLU A 64 13.17 -4.92 -6.98
N TYR A 65 12.44 -3.98 -7.56
CA TYR A 65 12.78 -2.55 -7.61
C TYR A 65 11.97 -1.72 -6.59
N ALA A 66 11.22 -2.38 -5.69
CA ALA A 66 10.48 -1.70 -4.63
C ALA A 66 11.43 -1.07 -3.60
N GLN A 67 11.01 0.07 -3.04
CA GLN A 67 11.75 0.74 -1.97
C GLN A 67 11.51 0.06 -0.62
N VAL A 68 10.33 -0.54 -0.47
CA VAL A 68 9.97 -1.35 0.70
C VAL A 68 9.41 -2.70 0.23
N HIS A 69 9.94 -3.76 0.82
CA HIS A 69 9.47 -5.13 0.60
C HIS A 69 8.50 -5.49 1.73
N LEU A 70 7.20 -5.32 1.48
CA LEU A 70 6.17 -5.55 2.49
C LEU A 70 5.71 -7.00 2.53
N GLY A 71 6.08 -7.81 1.55
CA GLY A 71 5.71 -9.21 1.42
C GLY A 71 4.37 -9.40 0.71
N ARG A 72 3.65 -10.45 1.09
CA ARG A 72 2.38 -10.84 0.46
C ARG A 72 1.21 -10.07 1.04
N PHE A 73 0.06 -10.12 0.37
CA PHE A 73 -1.17 -9.49 0.83
C PHE A 73 -1.52 -9.83 2.29
N LYS A 74 -1.45 -11.12 2.66
CA LYS A 74 -1.71 -11.58 4.04
C LYS A 74 -0.72 -11.05 5.09
N ASP A 75 0.49 -10.67 4.68
CA ASP A 75 1.52 -10.13 5.57
C ASP A 75 1.30 -8.63 5.83
N VAL A 76 0.46 -8.01 4.99
CA VAL A 76 0.14 -6.59 5.00
C VAL A 76 -1.23 -6.33 5.63
N VAL A 77 -2.22 -7.21 5.46
CA VAL A 77 -3.50 -7.09 6.15
C VAL A 77 -3.32 -7.32 7.66
N HIS A 78 -3.80 -6.39 8.50
CA HIS A 78 -3.65 -6.49 9.95
C HIS A 78 -4.33 -7.75 10.51
N SER A 79 -5.55 -8.06 10.06
CA SER A 79 -6.27 -9.28 10.45
C SER A 79 -5.60 -10.59 10.02
N GLN A 80 -4.57 -10.52 9.16
CA GLN A 80 -3.88 -11.68 8.56
C GLN A 80 -4.81 -12.61 7.76
N SER A 81 -6.02 -12.15 7.44
CA SER A 81 -6.98 -12.89 6.63
C SER A 81 -6.99 -12.40 5.19
N ILE A 82 -6.85 -13.32 4.24
CA ILE A 82 -6.87 -12.99 2.80
C ILE A 82 -8.27 -12.60 2.29
N THR A 83 -9.33 -12.90 3.06
CA THR A 83 -10.71 -12.51 2.72
C THR A 83 -11.00 -11.05 3.02
N ASP A 84 -10.22 -10.47 3.91
CA ASP A 84 -10.42 -9.11 4.39
C ASP A 84 -9.72 -8.12 3.46
N ALA A 85 -10.14 -6.87 3.55
CA ALA A 85 -9.54 -5.78 2.82
C ALA A 85 -8.65 -4.93 3.72
N PHE A 86 -7.67 -4.26 3.11
CA PHE A 86 -7.04 -3.10 3.72
C PHE A 86 -7.30 -1.87 2.85
N SER A 87 -7.32 -0.69 3.46
CA SER A 87 -7.44 0.57 2.71
C SER A 87 -6.22 1.46 2.94
N LEU A 88 -5.82 2.15 1.87
CA LEU A 88 -4.80 3.20 1.89
C LEU A 88 -5.37 4.43 1.20
N GLY A 89 -5.06 5.60 1.74
CA GLY A 89 -5.50 6.85 1.16
C GLY A 89 -4.60 8.03 1.49
N ILE A 90 -4.75 9.10 0.72
CA ILE A 90 -4.06 10.36 0.97
C ILE A 90 -5.01 11.55 0.77
N GLY A 91 -4.71 12.65 1.45
CA GLY A 91 -5.27 13.96 1.19
C GLY A 91 -4.26 14.86 0.48
N LEU A 92 -4.77 15.73 -0.40
CA LEU A 92 -4.06 16.82 -1.05
C LEU A 92 -4.81 18.14 -0.84
N ASN A 93 -4.17 19.15 -0.25
CA ASN A 93 -4.74 20.50 -0.06
C ASN A 93 -4.51 21.48 -1.22
N LYS A 94 -3.57 21.17 -2.12
CA LYS A 94 -3.28 22.00 -3.31
C LYS A 94 -3.13 21.13 -4.54
N PRO A 95 -4.20 20.46 -4.96
CA PRO A 95 -4.09 19.55 -6.06
C PRO A 95 -4.15 20.33 -7.37
N SER A 96 -3.34 19.94 -8.34
CA SER A 96 -3.44 20.52 -9.68
C SER A 96 -4.48 19.74 -10.49
N TYR A 97 -5.74 20.19 -10.47
CA TYR A 97 -6.79 19.73 -11.39
C TYR A 97 -6.95 20.68 -12.56
N MET A 98 -7.41 20.15 -13.70
CA MET A 98 -8.10 20.95 -14.71
C MET A 98 -9.60 20.81 -14.46
N PHE A 99 -10.28 21.89 -14.06
CA PHE A 99 -11.73 21.99 -14.16
C PHE A 99 -12.12 23.28 -14.88
N THR A 100 -13.12 23.17 -15.74
CA THR A 100 -13.98 24.27 -16.18
C THR A 100 -14.68 24.84 -14.94
N ARG A 101 -14.15 25.95 -14.39
CA ARG A 101 -14.76 26.71 -13.28
C ARG A 101 -16.25 26.92 -13.56
N THR A 102 -17.12 26.28 -12.80
CA THR A 102 -18.49 26.77 -12.64
C THR A 102 -18.48 27.87 -11.59
N LYS A 103 -19.24 28.95 -11.83
CA LYS A 103 -19.23 30.18 -11.01
C LYS A 103 -19.61 29.98 -9.54
N GLU A 104 -20.16 28.81 -9.16
CA GLU A 104 -20.63 28.51 -7.80
C GLU A 104 -19.55 27.88 -6.89
N GLU A 105 -18.42 27.42 -7.44
CA GLU A 105 -17.34 26.77 -6.67
C GLU A 105 -16.25 27.75 -6.20
N THR A 106 -16.48 29.06 -6.28
CA THR A 106 -15.49 30.11 -6.00
C THR A 106 -15.04 30.27 -4.55
N GLU A 107 -15.68 29.59 -3.57
CA GLU A 107 -15.43 29.84 -2.14
C GLU A 107 -14.67 28.74 -1.39
N THR A 108 -14.61 27.50 -1.89
CA THR A 108 -13.92 26.40 -1.20
C THR A 108 -12.54 26.16 -1.79
N GLU A 109 -11.50 26.17 -0.94
CA GLU A 109 -10.16 25.75 -1.35
C GLU A 109 -10.22 24.33 -1.95
N PRO A 110 -9.53 24.08 -3.09
CA PRO A 110 -9.57 22.79 -3.74
C PRO A 110 -8.87 21.77 -2.84
N SER A 111 -9.64 20.87 -2.24
CA SER A 111 -9.11 19.74 -1.48
C SER A 111 -9.51 18.43 -2.14
N LEU A 112 -8.62 17.45 -2.04
CA LEU A 112 -8.91 16.07 -2.40
C LEU A 112 -8.54 15.13 -1.31
N GLN A 113 -9.39 14.15 -1.15
CA GLN A 113 -9.10 12.98 -0.36
C GLN A 113 -9.44 11.76 -1.20
N ILE A 114 -8.51 10.82 -1.31
CA ILE A 114 -8.75 9.53 -1.95
C ILE A 114 -8.42 8.43 -0.97
N GLU A 115 -9.30 7.44 -0.88
CA GLU A 115 -9.09 6.20 -0.14
C GLU A 115 -9.46 5.03 -1.06
N ILE A 116 -8.55 4.06 -1.17
CA ILE A 116 -8.71 2.90 -2.04
C ILE A 116 -8.63 1.66 -1.17
N GLU A 117 -9.61 0.78 -1.33
CA GLU A 117 -9.70 -0.49 -0.65
C GLU A 117 -9.23 -1.63 -1.55
N PHE A 118 -8.30 -2.44 -1.06
CA PHE A 118 -7.68 -3.54 -1.78
C PHE A 118 -8.10 -4.88 -1.19
N LYS A 119 -8.41 -5.84 -2.07
CA LYS A 119 -8.62 -7.25 -1.72
C LYS A 119 -7.72 -8.14 -2.57
N ALA A 120 -7.47 -9.36 -2.11
CA ALA A 120 -6.78 -10.38 -2.89
C ALA A 120 -7.70 -11.56 -3.20
N LYS A 121 -7.50 -12.17 -4.37
CA LYS A 121 -8.11 -13.48 -4.66
C LYS A 121 -7.30 -14.57 -3.94
N SER A 122 -7.99 -15.46 -3.22
CA SER A 122 -7.35 -16.44 -2.32
C SER A 122 -6.35 -17.37 -3.01
N ALA A 123 -6.64 -17.85 -4.23
CA ALA A 123 -5.81 -18.83 -4.93
C ALA A 123 -4.51 -18.23 -5.53
N ALA A 124 -4.59 -17.04 -6.13
CA ALA A 124 -3.48 -16.42 -6.86
C ALA A 124 -2.81 -15.27 -6.09
N GLN A 125 -3.39 -14.84 -4.96
CA GLN A 125 -3.05 -13.59 -4.26
C GLN A 125 -3.02 -12.35 -5.17
N GLU A 126 -3.76 -12.41 -6.27
CA GLU A 126 -3.91 -11.32 -7.21
C GLU A 126 -4.71 -10.19 -6.53
N ILE A 127 -4.06 -9.05 -6.36
CA ILE A 127 -4.63 -7.88 -5.69
C ILE A 127 -5.52 -7.11 -6.69
N TYR A 128 -6.72 -6.76 -6.26
CA TYR A 128 -7.68 -5.94 -7.01
C TYR A 128 -8.25 -4.82 -6.13
N ILE A 129 -8.69 -3.73 -6.75
CA ILE A 129 -9.45 -2.67 -6.07
C ILE A 129 -10.86 -3.17 -5.83
N ASN A 130 -11.27 -3.26 -4.56
CA ASN A 130 -12.63 -3.65 -4.19
C ASN A 130 -13.58 -2.45 -4.19
N SER A 131 -13.12 -1.34 -3.64
CA SER A 131 -13.84 -0.08 -3.61
C SER A 131 -12.88 1.11 -3.54
N ALA A 132 -13.40 2.30 -3.81
CA ALA A 132 -12.69 3.54 -3.53
C ALA A 132 -13.67 4.66 -3.21
N SER A 133 -13.16 5.65 -2.49
CA SER A 133 -13.85 6.86 -2.10
C SER A 133 -13.00 8.06 -2.46
N MET A 134 -13.59 9.07 -3.11
CA MET A 134 -12.94 10.31 -3.49
C MET A 134 -13.78 11.49 -3.04
N GLN A 135 -13.21 12.36 -2.21
CA GLN A 135 -13.76 13.67 -1.92
C GLN A 135 -13.05 14.71 -2.77
N LEU A 136 -13.78 15.51 -3.54
CA LEU A 136 -13.26 16.62 -4.31
C LEU A 136 -14.08 17.88 -3.99
N GLY A 137 -13.54 18.78 -3.17
CA GLY A 137 -14.30 19.91 -2.65
C GLY A 137 -15.58 19.42 -1.95
N LYS A 138 -16.75 19.79 -2.48
CA LYS A 138 -18.06 19.33 -1.97
C LYS A 138 -18.55 18.02 -2.59
N ALA A 139 -17.98 17.58 -3.71
CA ALA A 139 -18.42 16.38 -4.40
C ALA A 139 -17.79 15.13 -3.78
N HIS A 140 -18.62 14.13 -3.49
CA HIS A 140 -18.20 12.83 -3.00
C HIS A 140 -18.48 11.77 -4.06
N TYR A 141 -17.44 11.09 -4.54
CA TYR A 141 -17.55 9.98 -5.47
C TYR A 141 -17.22 8.67 -4.77
N THR A 142 -18.06 7.66 -4.96
CA THR A 142 -17.76 6.29 -4.51
C THR A 142 -17.75 5.33 -5.68
N PHE A 143 -16.84 4.38 -5.59
CA PHE A 143 -16.61 3.32 -6.55
C PHE A 143 -16.81 2.00 -5.83
N ALA A 144 -17.83 1.24 -6.21
CA ALA A 144 -18.14 -0.03 -5.58
C ALA A 144 -18.21 -1.14 -6.63
N LYS A 145 -17.65 -2.31 -6.34
CA LYS A 145 -17.68 -3.45 -7.27
C LYS A 145 -19.11 -3.75 -7.74
N LYS A 146 -19.32 -3.78 -9.06
CA LYS A 146 -20.62 -4.09 -9.65
C LYS A 146 -20.92 -5.58 -9.50
N GLN A 147 -22.13 -5.92 -9.04
CA GLN A 147 -22.57 -7.31 -8.94
C GLN A 147 -22.50 -8.00 -10.32
N GLY A 148 -21.95 -9.21 -10.36
CA GLY A 148 -21.80 -10.00 -11.60
C GLY A 148 -20.62 -9.60 -12.48
N SER A 149 -19.96 -8.45 -12.25
CA SER A 149 -18.76 -8.06 -13.00
C SER A 149 -17.47 -8.35 -12.24
N LYS A 150 -16.42 -8.74 -12.97
CA LYS A 150 -15.08 -8.97 -12.42
C LYS A 150 -14.24 -7.70 -12.35
N THR A 151 -14.53 -6.71 -13.18
CA THR A 151 -13.65 -5.55 -13.43
C THR A 151 -14.36 -4.20 -13.32
N GLU A 152 -15.69 -4.18 -13.42
CA GLU A 152 -16.46 -2.95 -13.38
C GLU A 152 -16.83 -2.54 -11.95
N LEU A 153 -16.76 -1.23 -11.73
CA LEU A 153 -17.17 -0.53 -10.53
C LEU A 153 -18.37 0.34 -10.88
N THR A 154 -19.38 0.32 -10.04
CA THR A 154 -20.48 1.28 -10.05
C THR A 154 -19.97 2.59 -9.49
N VAL A 155 -20.26 3.70 -10.18
CA VAL A 155 -19.90 5.05 -9.74
C VAL A 155 -21.14 5.71 -9.15
N THR A 156 -21.01 6.30 -7.97
CA THR A 156 -22.03 7.20 -7.42
C THR A 156 -21.42 8.56 -7.12
N ARG A 157 -22.21 9.63 -7.24
CA ARG A 157 -21.86 10.99 -6.85
C ARG A 157 -22.88 11.45 -5.81
N ASN A 158 -22.41 11.83 -4.62
CA ASN A 158 -23.26 12.28 -3.51
C ASN A 158 -24.40 11.31 -3.17
N GLY A 159 -24.17 10.00 -3.34
CA GLY A 159 -25.15 8.94 -3.12
C GLY A 159 -26.00 8.57 -4.34
N GLU A 160 -25.99 9.38 -5.41
CA GLU A 160 -26.74 9.11 -6.64
C GLU A 160 -25.92 8.27 -7.61
N LYS A 161 -26.50 7.19 -8.12
CA LYS A 161 -25.84 6.29 -9.08
C LYS A 161 -25.75 6.94 -10.45
N LEU A 162 -24.54 6.97 -11.00
CA LEU A 162 -24.29 7.53 -12.33
C LEU A 162 -24.53 6.47 -13.43
N PRO A 163 -24.92 6.89 -14.64
CA PRO A 163 -25.29 5.97 -15.74
C PRO A 163 -24.08 5.38 -16.48
N PHE A 164 -22.92 5.29 -15.82
CA PHE A 164 -21.69 4.72 -16.36
C PHE A 164 -20.90 3.99 -15.26
N SER A 165 -20.04 3.07 -15.68
CA SER A 165 -19.14 2.32 -14.79
C SER A 165 -17.75 2.95 -14.75
N ALA A 166 -16.93 2.48 -13.84
CA ALA A 166 -15.49 2.69 -13.84
C ALA A 166 -14.76 1.34 -13.80
N ALA A 167 -13.47 1.34 -14.09
CA ALA A 167 -12.61 0.19 -13.91
C ALA A 167 -11.26 0.64 -13.34
N SER A 168 -10.57 -0.29 -12.67
CA SER A 168 -9.16 -0.10 -12.31
C SER A 168 -8.32 -0.06 -13.58
N ASN A 169 -7.51 0.98 -13.76
CA ASN A 169 -6.46 1.04 -14.79
C ASN A 169 -5.07 0.73 -14.20
N GLY A 170 -5.03 0.16 -12.99
CA GLY A 170 -3.81 -0.18 -12.28
C GLY A 170 -3.20 1.03 -11.56
N ARG A 171 -2.16 0.78 -10.75
CA ARG A 171 -1.38 1.82 -10.07
C ARG A 171 -2.20 2.85 -9.29
N LEU A 172 -3.07 2.39 -8.41
CA LEU A 172 -4.02 3.21 -7.64
C LEU A 172 -5.06 3.96 -8.50
N GLY A 173 -5.05 3.77 -9.82
CA GLY A 173 -5.87 4.53 -10.73
C GLY A 173 -7.24 3.90 -10.94
N LEU A 174 -8.21 4.80 -11.14
CA LEU A 174 -9.59 4.49 -11.47
C LEU A 174 -9.96 5.30 -12.69
N ARG A 175 -10.56 4.65 -13.68
CA ARG A 175 -10.97 5.29 -14.94
C ARG A 175 -12.45 5.06 -15.16
N THR A 176 -13.22 6.13 -15.32
CA THR A 176 -14.61 6.02 -15.73
C THR A 176 -14.68 5.56 -17.19
N GLN A 177 -15.62 4.65 -17.46
CA GLN A 177 -15.90 4.12 -18.79
C GLN A 177 -17.04 4.93 -19.39
N ILE A 178 -16.69 6.02 -20.08
CA ILE A 178 -17.68 6.75 -20.87
C ILE A 178 -17.88 5.97 -22.17
N ALA A 179 -19.11 5.54 -22.42
CA ALA A 179 -19.51 5.07 -23.74
C ALA A 179 -19.88 6.29 -24.60
N PHE A 180 -19.25 6.43 -25.75
CA PHE A 180 -19.78 7.22 -26.85
C PHE A 180 -20.79 6.31 -27.58
N GLU A 181 -21.98 6.14 -27.00
CA GLU A 181 -23.03 5.37 -27.69
C GLU A 181 -23.43 6.09 -28.98
N ASN A 182 -23.58 5.32 -30.07
CA ASN A 182 -24.04 5.72 -31.40
C ASN A 182 -24.73 7.10 -31.46
N ASN A 183 -23.96 8.14 -31.83
CA ASN A 183 -24.46 9.51 -32.07
C ASN A 183 -25.08 10.26 -30.88
N LYS A 184 -24.87 9.84 -29.63
CA LYS A 184 -25.22 10.65 -28.44
C LYS A 184 -23.97 11.14 -27.74
N ASP A 185 -23.89 12.46 -27.58
CA ASP A 185 -22.85 13.07 -26.76
C ASP A 185 -22.93 12.51 -25.33
N PRO A 186 -21.78 12.24 -24.69
CA PRO A 186 -21.77 11.78 -23.31
C PRO A 186 -22.45 12.81 -22.42
N SER A 187 -23.25 12.33 -21.46
CA SER A 187 -23.89 13.21 -20.48
C SER A 187 -22.85 14.08 -19.76
N LYS A 188 -23.23 15.30 -19.38
CA LYS A 188 -22.36 16.21 -18.63
C LYS A 188 -21.74 15.55 -17.40
N ASP A 189 -22.54 14.78 -16.64
CA ASP A 189 -22.04 14.04 -15.46
C ASP A 189 -21.00 12.97 -15.80
N ALA A 190 -21.12 12.33 -16.96
CA ALA A 190 -20.14 11.37 -17.44
C ALA A 190 -18.81 12.04 -17.80
N LEU A 191 -18.89 13.18 -18.50
CA LEU A 191 -17.71 13.96 -18.85
C LEU A 191 -17.04 14.53 -17.59
N ASP A 192 -17.82 15.09 -16.66
CA ASP A 192 -17.34 15.63 -15.39
C ASP A 192 -16.64 14.54 -14.55
N ALA A 193 -17.23 13.35 -14.43
CA ALA A 193 -16.62 12.24 -13.69
C ALA A 193 -15.36 11.69 -14.36
N TYR A 194 -15.28 11.71 -15.70
CA TYR A 194 -14.07 11.33 -16.42
C TYR A 194 -12.94 12.32 -16.21
N ILE A 195 -13.20 13.60 -16.44
CA ILE A 195 -12.23 14.68 -16.19
C ILE A 195 -11.76 14.63 -14.75
N MET A 196 -12.68 14.41 -13.79
CA MET A 196 -12.36 14.21 -12.38
C MET A 196 -11.40 13.02 -12.19
N SER A 197 -11.78 11.82 -12.66
CA SER A 197 -11.01 10.60 -12.41
C SER A 197 -9.59 10.67 -13.01
N GLU A 198 -9.44 11.27 -14.18
CA GLU A 198 -8.14 11.52 -14.82
C GLU A 198 -7.33 12.58 -14.05
N SER A 199 -7.97 13.67 -13.62
CA SER A 199 -7.29 14.75 -12.87
C SER A 199 -6.84 14.31 -11.48
N VAL A 200 -7.64 13.48 -10.80
CA VAL A 200 -7.28 12.84 -9.53
C VAL A 200 -6.12 11.88 -9.74
N SER A 201 -6.20 11.01 -10.74
CA SER A 201 -5.13 10.06 -11.08
C SER A 201 -3.81 10.78 -11.39
N GLN A 202 -3.86 11.86 -12.18
CA GLN A 202 -2.68 12.67 -12.51
C GLN A 202 -2.10 13.37 -11.27
N SER A 203 -2.95 13.93 -10.41
CA SER A 203 -2.50 14.59 -9.17
C SER A 203 -1.86 13.60 -8.19
N LEU A 204 -2.51 12.46 -7.97
CA LEU A 204 -1.98 11.37 -7.15
C LEU A 204 -0.63 10.91 -7.69
N ASN A 205 -0.53 10.69 -9.01
CA ASN A 205 0.68 10.23 -9.66
C ASN A 205 1.84 11.23 -9.48
N ARG A 206 1.58 12.52 -9.70
CA ARG A 206 2.58 13.59 -9.55
C ARG A 206 3.13 13.66 -8.13
N GLU A 207 2.26 13.68 -7.12
CA GLU A 207 2.71 13.89 -5.74
C GLU A 207 3.34 12.63 -5.13
N LEU A 208 2.83 11.44 -5.45
CA LEU A 208 3.46 10.18 -5.02
C LEU A 208 4.81 9.93 -5.69
N ARG A 209 5.00 10.34 -6.96
CA ARG A 209 6.32 10.27 -7.61
C ARG A 209 7.35 11.16 -6.93
N ARG A 210 6.94 12.30 -6.40
CA ARG A 210 7.80 13.23 -5.65
C ARG A 210 8.11 12.77 -4.23
N THR A 211 7.45 11.72 -3.75
CA THR A 211 7.72 11.16 -2.42
C THR A 211 8.99 10.33 -2.45
N LEU A 212 10.01 10.70 -1.67
CA LEU A 212 11.25 9.94 -1.51
C LEU A 212 11.21 9.15 -0.20
N TYR A 213 11.46 7.84 -0.29
CA TYR A 213 11.64 7.00 0.89
C TYR A 213 13.12 7.00 1.28
N LEU A 214 13.41 7.47 2.49
CA LEU A 214 14.73 7.37 3.09
C LEU A 214 14.70 6.22 4.10
N GLY A 215 15.21 5.06 3.66
CA GLY A 215 15.29 3.87 4.48
C GLY A 215 16.36 3.96 5.57
N PRO A 216 16.40 2.98 6.49
CA PRO A 216 17.46 2.90 7.48
C PRO A 216 18.82 2.67 6.80
N PHE A 217 19.88 3.25 7.35
CA PHE A 217 21.27 3.09 6.86
C PHE A 217 21.87 1.69 7.13
N ARG A 218 21.03 0.66 7.25
CA ARG A 218 21.45 -0.73 7.48
C ARG A 218 20.97 -1.61 6.34
N GLN A 219 21.71 -2.68 6.05
CA GLN A 219 21.30 -3.66 5.08
C GLN A 219 20.00 -4.32 5.52
N GLY A 220 19.00 -4.29 4.64
CA GLY A 220 17.76 -5.02 4.85
C GLY A 220 17.97 -6.53 4.83
N PRO A 221 16.99 -7.31 5.35
CA PRO A 221 17.04 -8.76 5.26
C PRO A 221 17.08 -9.22 3.79
N LEU A 222 18.04 -10.08 3.44
CA LEU A 222 18.13 -10.70 2.13
C LEU A 222 17.42 -12.05 2.11
N ARG A 223 16.79 -12.39 0.98
CA ARG A 223 16.14 -13.70 0.81
C ARG A 223 17.13 -14.85 0.88
N ARG A 224 18.38 -14.61 0.47
CA ARG A 224 19.48 -15.58 0.51
C ARG A 224 20.74 -14.87 0.96
N TYR A 225 21.42 -15.46 1.93
CA TYR A 225 22.74 -15.02 2.36
C TYR A 225 23.78 -16.01 1.82
N PRO A 226 24.71 -15.58 0.95
CA PRO A 226 25.73 -16.46 0.43
C PRO A 226 26.72 -16.83 1.53
N THR A 227 26.70 -18.08 1.98
CA THR A 227 27.67 -18.58 2.95
C THR A 227 28.99 -18.86 2.24
N ARG A 228 29.96 -17.93 2.33
CA ARG A 228 31.28 -18.07 1.69
C ARG A 228 32.32 -18.80 2.55
N GLY A 229 31.92 -19.41 3.65
CA GLY A 229 32.85 -19.99 4.64
C GLY A 229 33.69 -18.95 5.39
N SER A 230 33.54 -17.66 5.10
CA SER A 230 34.15 -16.58 5.86
C SER A 230 33.51 -16.47 7.25
N GLN A 231 34.35 -16.23 8.25
CA GLN A 231 33.93 -15.95 9.63
C GLN A 231 34.21 -14.49 9.93
N PRO A 232 33.31 -13.57 9.54
CA PRO A 232 33.46 -12.16 9.88
C PRO A 232 33.50 -11.99 11.41
N THR A 233 34.40 -11.12 11.88
CA THR A 233 34.61 -10.83 13.30
C THR A 233 33.84 -9.60 13.78
N GLU A 234 33.36 -8.78 12.85
CA GLU A 234 32.54 -7.60 13.09
C GLU A 234 31.34 -7.57 12.13
N VAL A 235 30.29 -6.85 12.52
CA VAL A 235 29.03 -6.78 11.76
C VAL A 235 29.12 -5.91 10.51
N GLY A 236 30.13 -5.03 10.42
CA GLY A 236 30.25 -4.02 9.37
C GLY A 236 29.35 -2.79 9.61
N ALA A 237 29.62 -1.70 8.90
CA ALA A 237 28.98 -0.41 9.13
C ALA A 237 27.48 -0.42 8.78
N ALA A 238 27.07 -1.24 7.82
CA ALA A 238 25.68 -1.42 7.43
C ALA A 238 25.05 -2.70 8.03
N GLY A 239 25.78 -3.45 8.86
CA GLY A 239 25.33 -4.73 9.42
C GLY A 239 25.36 -5.89 8.42
N GLU A 240 26.14 -5.77 7.35
CA GLU A 240 26.25 -6.73 6.25
C GLU A 240 26.70 -8.13 6.67
N ALA A 241 27.48 -8.22 7.76
CA ALA A 241 27.96 -9.49 8.29
C ALA A 241 27.09 -10.05 9.41
N ALA A 242 26.03 -9.37 9.85
CA ALA A 242 25.22 -9.78 11.00
C ALA A 242 24.62 -11.18 10.84
N VAL A 243 24.01 -11.49 9.68
CA VAL A 243 23.39 -12.80 9.44
C VAL A 243 24.43 -13.93 9.31
N PRO A 244 25.52 -13.78 8.53
CA PRO A 244 26.62 -14.75 8.55
C PRO A 244 27.20 -15.02 9.93
N MET A 245 27.37 -13.98 10.77
CA MET A 245 27.86 -14.14 12.15
C MET A 245 26.90 -14.97 13.00
N LEU A 246 25.60 -14.66 12.98
CA LEU A 246 24.57 -15.43 13.69
C LEU A 246 24.50 -16.89 13.21
N ALA A 247 24.61 -17.12 11.90
CA ALA A 247 24.62 -18.47 11.33
C ALA A 247 25.88 -19.27 11.75
N ASN A 248 27.04 -18.61 11.80
CA ASN A 248 28.28 -19.19 12.28
C ASN A 248 28.20 -19.53 13.78
N GLU A 249 27.64 -18.63 14.58
CA GLU A 249 27.41 -18.87 16.01
C GLU A 249 26.43 -20.02 16.22
N PHE A 250 25.30 -20.06 15.51
CA PHE A 250 24.36 -21.17 15.58
C PHE A 250 25.01 -22.52 15.26
N SER A 251 25.82 -22.56 14.20
CA SER A 251 26.55 -23.76 13.78
C SER A 251 27.59 -24.21 14.82
N LYS A 252 28.26 -23.26 15.49
CA LYS A 252 29.20 -23.53 16.62
C LYS A 252 28.47 -23.89 17.92
N SER A 253 27.27 -23.37 18.15
CA SER A 253 26.50 -23.59 19.38
C SER A 253 25.90 -24.99 19.46
N LYS A 254 25.52 -25.59 18.33
CA LYS A 254 25.11 -27.01 18.24
C LYS A 254 26.19 -27.96 18.76
N THR A 255 27.44 -27.54 18.74
CA THR A 255 28.59 -28.31 19.24
C THR A 255 28.93 -28.01 20.70
N LYS A 256 28.49 -26.90 21.33
CA LYS A 256 29.01 -26.50 22.66
C LYS A 256 28.11 -25.80 23.70
N HIS A 257 26.84 -25.41 23.49
CA HIS A 257 26.11 -24.68 24.55
C HIS A 257 24.61 -25.04 24.73
N PRO A 258 24.19 -25.64 25.86
CA PRO A 258 22.79 -25.97 26.17
C PRO A 258 21.90 -24.77 26.58
N ASN A 259 22.47 -23.58 26.79
CA ASN A 259 21.75 -22.43 27.36
C ASN A 259 21.00 -21.54 26.34
N LEU A 260 21.21 -21.77 25.04
CA LEU A 260 20.40 -21.14 23.97
C LEU A 260 18.95 -21.65 23.90
N LYS A 261 18.60 -22.66 24.70
CA LYS A 261 17.21 -23.09 24.89
C LYS A 261 16.33 -22.01 25.56
N GLY A 262 16.92 -21.05 26.29
CA GLY A 262 16.19 -20.00 27.01
C GLY A 262 15.63 -18.90 26.09
N GLY A 263 16.47 -18.32 25.23
CA GLY A 263 16.06 -17.25 24.31
C GLY A 263 15.05 -17.72 23.24
N PHE A 264 15.24 -18.94 22.73
CA PHE A 264 14.31 -19.53 21.76
C PHE A 264 12.96 -19.95 22.37
N LYS A 265 12.86 -20.23 23.67
CA LYS A 265 11.57 -20.47 24.34
C LYS A 265 10.68 -19.23 24.31
N TYR A 266 11.29 -18.05 24.41
CA TYR A 266 10.59 -16.75 24.33
C TYR A 266 10.04 -16.50 22.92
N GLU A 267 10.82 -16.76 21.88
CA GLU A 267 10.36 -16.61 20.48
C GLU A 267 9.34 -17.68 20.04
N LEU A 268 9.46 -18.91 20.57
CA LEU A 268 8.49 -20.00 20.34
C LEU A 268 7.16 -19.76 21.09
N GLN A 269 7.19 -19.21 22.31
CA GLN A 269 5.97 -18.82 23.05
C GLN A 269 5.23 -17.65 22.39
N HIS A 270 5.93 -16.80 21.64
CA HIS A 270 5.36 -15.63 20.95
C HIS A 270 5.20 -15.82 19.42
N GLY A 271 5.29 -17.06 18.92
CA GLY A 271 4.76 -17.46 17.61
C GLY A 271 5.54 -16.99 16.37
N LEU A 272 6.82 -16.66 16.49
CA LEU A 272 7.58 -16.02 15.39
C LEU A 272 8.27 -16.99 14.39
N THR A 273 8.14 -18.31 14.52
CA THR A 273 8.63 -19.25 13.50
C THR A 273 7.70 -20.48 13.32
N ARG A 274 7.05 -20.60 12.15
CA ARG A 274 6.37 -21.85 11.73
C ARG A 274 7.40 -22.82 11.14
N ARG A 275 7.50 -24.04 11.69
CA ARG A 275 8.25 -25.15 11.11
C ARG A 275 7.45 -25.77 9.95
N GLU A 276 8.03 -25.78 8.75
CA GLU A 276 7.76 -26.83 7.78
C GLU A 276 9.01 -27.70 7.68
N THR A 277 8.88 -28.96 8.07
CA THR A 277 9.84 -30.03 7.75
C THR A 277 9.03 -31.17 7.14
N PRO A 278 9.27 -31.58 5.89
CA PRO A 278 8.86 -32.90 5.45
C PRO A 278 9.82 -33.95 6.03
N ARG A 279 9.23 -35.03 6.50
CA ARG A 279 9.88 -36.20 7.10
C ARG A 279 10.82 -36.88 6.09
N GLY A 280 11.87 -37.50 6.64
CA GLY A 280 12.86 -38.24 5.89
C GLY A 280 12.29 -39.45 5.14
N VAL A 281 13.02 -39.81 4.10
CA VAL A 281 12.91 -41.09 3.40
C VAL A 281 14.02 -41.99 3.96
N SER A 282 13.62 -43.18 4.37
CA SER A 282 14.46 -44.33 4.71
C SER A 282 15.37 -44.75 3.57
#